data_AF-A0A803K4Q3-F1
#
_entry.id   AF-A0A803K4Q3-F1
#
_cell.length_a   1.000
_cell.length_b   1.000
_cell.length_c   1.000
_cell.angle_alpha   90.00
_cell.angle_beta   90.00
_cell.angle_gamma   90.00
#
_symmetry.space_group_name_H-M   'P 1'
#
loop_
_entity.id
_entity.type
_entity.pdbx_description
1 polymer ?
#
loop_
_entity_poly.entity_id
_entity_poly.type
_entity_poly.pdbx_seq_one_letter_code
_entity_poly.pdbx_strand_id
1 'polypeptide(L)'
;MFSEIFPFVVLLCSVSASGQYGDINKVPTSGASCRTAKQDKLTVCGVQASERMAQTDLTRMNRYRSIIESVSRKMGMDAALIAGIISRESRAGNVLINGWGDNGNAFGLMQLCYRQCRDLGDVDKRFHKISGAWNSEEHVTQGTEILIGMFASIKRKFPQWSTEQHLKGAVAAYNAGPGNVISNDVDVRTTGKDYANDVLARAKFYKGRGY
;
A
#
# COMPACT_ATOMS: atom_id res chain seq x y z
N MET A 1 58.11 21.22 -5.09
CA MET A 1 57.14 21.65 -4.06
C MET A 1 55.77 21.24 -4.57
N PHE A 2 55.20 20.19 -3.96
CA PHE A 2 54.04 19.46 -4.47
C PHE A 2 52.76 20.31 -4.35
N SER A 3 51.99 20.36 -5.44
CA SER A 3 50.64 20.94 -5.49
C SER A 3 49.65 19.86 -5.07
N GLU A 4 49.12 19.94 -3.85
CA GLU A 4 48.07 19.04 -3.37
C GLU A 4 46.72 19.40 -4.02
N ILE A 5 46.19 18.44 -4.79
CA ILE A 5 44.84 18.48 -5.33
C ILE A 5 43.90 17.93 -4.25
N PHE A 6 43.11 18.79 -3.63
CA PHE A 6 42.02 18.36 -2.75
C PHE A 6 40.91 17.70 -3.58
N PRO A 7 40.49 16.47 -3.28
CA PRO A 7 39.35 15.87 -3.96
C PRO A 7 38.07 16.55 -3.46
N PHE A 8 37.35 17.15 -4.39
CA PHE A 8 35.99 17.65 -4.19
C PHE A 8 35.09 16.43 -3.93
N VAL A 9 34.81 16.16 -2.64
CA VAL A 9 33.81 15.16 -2.27
C VAL A 9 32.45 15.76 -2.57
N VAL A 10 31.90 15.44 -3.74
CA VAL A 10 30.49 15.69 -4.05
C VAL A 10 29.67 14.76 -3.18
N LEU A 11 29.20 15.28 -2.04
CA LEU A 11 28.18 14.62 -1.25
C LEU A 11 26.87 14.65 -2.06
N LEU A 12 26.65 13.61 -2.87
CA LEU A 12 25.34 13.32 -3.42
C LEU A 12 24.41 13.00 -2.25
N CYS A 13 23.72 14.02 -1.74
CA CYS A 13 22.54 13.83 -0.93
C CYS A 13 21.53 13.07 -1.81
N SER A 14 21.48 11.75 -1.64
CA SER A 14 20.37 10.92 -2.07
C SER A 14 19.15 11.43 -1.32
N VAL A 15 18.43 12.36 -1.93
CA VAL A 15 17.08 12.74 -1.50
C VAL A 15 16.33 11.44 -1.33
N SER A 16 15.99 11.07 -0.10
CA SER A 16 15.26 9.83 0.17
C SER A 16 14.02 9.81 -0.71
N ALA A 17 14.01 8.90 -1.68
CA ALA A 17 12.96 8.82 -2.69
C ALA A 17 11.58 8.49 -2.08
N SER A 18 11.49 8.15 -0.79
CA SER A 18 10.23 7.81 -0.13
C SER A 18 9.27 9.01 -0.11
N GLY A 19 8.05 8.83 -0.61
CA GLY A 19 7.00 9.84 -0.54
C GLY A 19 6.86 10.71 -1.79
N GLN A 20 7.45 10.31 -2.93
CA GLN A 20 7.23 10.96 -4.24
C GLN A 20 5.74 11.04 -4.62
N TYR A 21 4.93 10.14 -4.08
CA TYR A 21 3.49 10.03 -4.32
C TYR A 21 2.63 10.71 -3.25
N GLY A 22 3.23 11.51 -2.36
CA GLY A 22 2.54 12.23 -1.29
C GLY A 22 3.03 11.86 0.10
N ASP A 23 2.79 12.74 1.06
CA ASP A 23 3.14 12.52 2.46
C ASP A 23 1.96 11.85 3.18
N ILE A 24 2.13 10.59 3.56
CA ILE A 24 1.07 9.81 4.21
C ILE A 24 0.56 10.46 5.50
N ASN A 25 1.38 11.23 6.23
CA ASN A 25 0.97 11.87 7.47
C ASN A 25 -0.05 12.99 7.21
N LYS A 26 0.04 13.64 6.05
CA LYS A 26 -0.88 14.71 5.62
C LYS A 26 -2.19 14.19 5.03
N VAL A 27 -2.28 12.89 4.72
CA VAL A 27 -3.53 12.31 4.19
C VAL A 27 -4.54 12.12 5.33
N PRO A 28 -5.73 12.73 5.28
CA PRO A 28 -6.76 12.52 6.29
C PRO A 28 -7.32 11.10 6.22
N THR A 29 -7.56 10.47 7.37
CA THR A 29 -8.14 9.13 7.45
C THR A 29 -9.08 8.99 8.65
N SER A 30 -10.20 8.31 8.45
CA SER A 30 -11.11 7.87 9.51
C SER A 30 -10.75 6.50 10.09
N GLY A 31 -9.81 5.77 9.49
CA GLY A 31 -9.43 4.40 9.86
C GLY A 31 -10.50 3.35 9.52
N ALA A 32 -10.44 2.21 10.20
CA ALA A 32 -11.27 1.05 9.90
C ALA A 32 -12.75 1.26 10.27
N SER A 33 -13.65 0.79 9.41
CA SER A 33 -15.05 0.61 9.77
C SER A 33 -15.19 -0.41 10.91
N CYS A 34 -16.34 -0.37 11.59
CA CYS A 34 -16.67 -1.39 12.57
C CYS A 34 -16.81 -2.80 11.95
N ARG A 35 -17.10 -2.90 10.66
CA ARG A 35 -17.15 -4.19 9.96
C ARG A 35 -15.77 -4.83 9.89
N THR A 36 -14.76 -4.06 9.49
CA THR A 36 -13.37 -4.52 9.43
C THR A 36 -12.83 -4.80 10.83
N ALA A 37 -13.06 -3.89 11.79
CA ALA A 37 -12.59 -4.06 13.16
C ALA A 37 -13.12 -5.35 13.85
N LYS A 38 -14.37 -5.74 13.55
CA LYS A 38 -14.98 -6.98 14.07
C LYS A 38 -14.29 -8.26 13.59
N GLN A 39 -13.57 -8.24 12.47
CA GLN A 39 -12.80 -9.40 12.01
C GLN A 39 -11.70 -9.78 13.01
N ASP A 40 -11.17 -8.80 13.73
CA ASP A 40 -10.19 -8.96 14.81
C ASP A 40 -10.86 -8.93 16.21
N LYS A 41 -12.18 -9.09 16.28
CA LYS A 41 -12.98 -9.06 17.51
C LYS A 41 -12.78 -7.78 18.34
N LEU A 42 -12.46 -6.66 17.67
CA LEU A 42 -12.28 -5.38 18.34
C LEU A 42 -13.64 -4.74 18.66
N THR A 43 -13.74 -4.13 19.84
CA THR A 43 -14.92 -3.35 20.28
C THR A 43 -14.85 -1.88 19.87
N VAL A 44 -13.71 -1.45 19.33
CA VAL A 44 -13.45 -0.08 18.84
C VAL A 44 -13.39 -0.09 17.32
N CYS A 45 -13.66 1.07 16.71
CA CYS A 45 -13.55 1.30 15.26
C CYS A 45 -12.66 2.52 15.00
N GLY A 46 -12.55 2.91 13.74
CA GLY A 46 -11.77 4.06 13.29
C GLY A 46 -10.26 3.84 13.37
N VAL A 47 -9.51 4.94 13.50
CA VAL A 47 -8.03 4.94 13.52
C VAL A 47 -7.48 3.99 14.59
N GLN A 48 -8.06 4.01 15.80
CA GLN A 48 -7.61 3.14 16.89
C GLN A 48 -7.71 1.63 16.54
N ALA A 49 -8.75 1.23 15.80
CA ALA A 49 -8.88 -0.15 15.36
C ALA A 49 -7.82 -0.52 14.33
N SER A 50 -7.58 0.36 13.35
CA SER A 50 -6.50 0.20 12.36
C SER A 50 -5.13 0.04 13.01
N GLU A 51 -4.80 0.89 13.98
CA GLU A 51 -3.54 0.82 14.72
C GLU A 51 -3.41 -0.49 15.50
N ARG A 52 -4.47 -0.97 16.16
CA ARG A 52 -4.46 -2.27 16.84
C ARG A 52 -4.24 -3.44 15.88
N MET A 53 -4.90 -3.42 14.72
CA MET A 53 -4.71 -4.46 13.70
C MET A 53 -3.29 -4.44 13.13
N ALA A 54 -2.73 -3.26 12.87
CA ALA A 54 -1.33 -3.11 12.44
C ALA A 54 -0.33 -3.54 13.53
N GLN A 55 -0.60 -3.21 14.79
CA GLN A 55 0.20 -3.65 15.93
C GLN A 55 0.22 -5.18 16.08
N THR A 56 -0.92 -5.85 15.85
CA THR A 56 -1.02 -7.31 15.82
C THR A 56 -0.20 -7.93 14.69
N ASP A 57 -0.05 -7.23 13.57
CA ASP A 57 0.70 -7.69 12.39
C ASP A 57 2.20 -7.38 12.47
N LEU A 58 2.62 -6.43 13.31
CA LEU A 58 3.97 -5.88 13.34
C LEU A 58 5.09 -6.94 13.43
N THR A 59 4.98 -7.92 14.33
CA THR A 59 6.01 -8.96 14.48
C THR A 59 6.17 -9.80 13.22
N ARG A 60 5.09 -10.08 12.49
CA ARG A 60 5.16 -10.77 11.19
C ARG A 60 5.69 -9.84 10.10
N MET A 61 5.23 -8.59 10.10
CA MET A 61 5.65 -7.57 9.14
C MET A 61 7.16 -7.33 9.18
N ASN A 62 7.78 -7.38 10.36
CA ASN A 62 9.22 -7.18 10.53
C ASN A 62 10.08 -8.19 9.74
N ARG A 63 9.55 -9.38 9.41
CA ARG A 63 10.25 -10.39 8.59
C ARG A 63 10.47 -9.92 7.15
N TYR A 64 9.64 -8.99 6.67
CA TYR A 64 9.66 -8.48 5.30
C TYR A 64 10.22 -7.05 5.22
N ARG A 65 10.70 -6.49 6.34
CA ARG A 65 11.11 -5.09 6.43
C ARG A 65 12.21 -4.73 5.43
N SER A 66 13.25 -5.54 5.31
CA SER A 66 14.35 -5.29 4.36
C SER A 66 13.87 -5.25 2.91
N ILE A 67 12.96 -6.16 2.54
CA ILE A 67 12.36 -6.20 1.21
C ILE A 67 11.49 -4.96 0.98
N ILE A 68 10.63 -4.60 1.93
CA ILE A 68 9.76 -3.42 1.84
C ILE A 68 10.58 -2.14 1.69
N GLU A 69 11.64 -1.99 2.49
CA GLU A 69 12.57 -0.85 2.42
C GLU A 69 13.34 -0.82 1.10
N SER A 70 13.75 -1.98 0.57
CA SER A 70 14.40 -2.09 -0.75
C SER A 70 13.48 -1.58 -1.86
N VAL A 71 12.24 -2.08 -1.91
CA VAL A 71 11.24 -1.67 -2.90
C VAL A 71 10.88 -0.19 -2.75
N SER A 72 10.71 0.28 -1.51
CA SER A 72 10.44 1.69 -1.22
C SER A 72 11.53 2.61 -1.81
N ARG A 73 12.80 2.29 -1.59
CA ARG A 73 13.93 3.07 -2.15
C ARG A 73 13.95 3.03 -3.68
N LYS A 74 13.72 1.85 -4.29
CA LYS A 74 13.74 1.68 -5.74
C LYS A 74 12.62 2.43 -6.44
N MET A 75 11.44 2.49 -5.81
CA MET A 75 10.21 2.93 -6.46
C MET A 75 9.71 4.29 -5.97
N GLY A 76 10.31 4.85 -4.94
CA GLY A 76 9.89 6.12 -4.34
C GLY A 76 8.55 6.08 -3.56
N MET A 77 8.00 4.89 -3.36
CA MET A 77 6.80 4.67 -2.55
C MET A 77 7.17 4.61 -1.07
N ASP A 78 6.34 5.16 -0.19
CA ASP A 78 6.57 5.12 1.26
C ASP A 78 6.51 3.67 1.78
N ALA A 79 7.58 3.20 2.46
CA ALA A 79 7.66 1.83 2.96
C ALA A 79 6.53 1.55 3.98
N ALA A 80 6.12 2.57 4.75
CA ALA A 80 4.99 2.47 5.66
C ALA A 80 3.65 2.24 4.93
N LEU A 81 3.48 2.80 3.72
CA LEU A 81 2.28 2.54 2.91
C LEU A 81 2.26 1.12 2.35
N ILE A 82 3.41 0.63 1.86
CA ILE A 82 3.56 -0.77 1.42
C ILE A 82 3.22 -1.72 2.58
N ALA A 83 3.75 -1.47 3.78
CA ALA A 83 3.43 -2.25 4.98
C ALA A 83 1.94 -2.15 5.36
N GLY A 84 1.33 -0.96 5.24
CA GLY A 84 -0.11 -0.75 5.46
C GLY A 84 -0.97 -1.62 4.55
N ILE A 85 -0.65 -1.70 3.25
CA ILE A 85 -1.33 -2.56 2.27
C ILE A 85 -1.13 -4.03 2.62
N ILE A 86 0.11 -4.48 2.86
CA ILE A 86 0.39 -5.88 3.22
C ILE A 86 -0.38 -6.30 4.48
N SER A 87 -0.49 -5.41 5.48
CA SER A 87 -1.27 -5.67 6.70
C SER A 87 -2.75 -5.80 6.40
N ARG A 88 -3.32 -4.94 5.54
CA ARG A 88 -4.74 -5.04 5.16
C ARG A 88 -5.03 -6.28 4.32
N GLU A 89 -4.16 -6.59 3.36
CA GLU A 89 -4.40 -7.63 2.35
C GLU A 89 -4.20 -9.04 2.90
N SER A 90 -3.13 -9.28 3.65
CA SER A 90 -2.72 -10.63 4.01
C SER A 90 -2.41 -10.82 5.49
N ARG A 91 -2.60 -9.78 6.31
CA ARG A 91 -2.20 -9.79 7.73
C ARG A 91 -0.71 -10.19 7.87
N ALA A 92 0.12 -9.64 6.98
CA ALA A 92 1.53 -10.03 6.79
C ALA A 92 1.71 -11.54 6.50
N GLY A 93 0.89 -12.09 5.60
CA GLY A 93 0.89 -13.49 5.19
C GLY A 93 0.13 -14.46 6.12
N ASN A 94 -0.40 -14.02 7.26
CA ASN A 94 -0.99 -14.91 8.27
C ASN A 94 -2.28 -15.61 7.82
N VAL A 95 -3.00 -15.04 6.84
CA VAL A 95 -4.25 -15.60 6.31
C VAL A 95 -4.07 -16.33 4.98
N LEU A 96 -2.83 -16.44 4.50
CA LEU A 96 -2.55 -17.06 3.19
C LEU A 96 -2.28 -18.56 3.32
N ILE A 97 -2.71 -19.32 2.31
CA ILE A 97 -2.40 -20.74 2.15
C ILE A 97 -1.49 -20.89 0.95
N ASN A 98 -0.21 -21.22 1.18
CA ASN A 98 0.82 -21.30 0.12
C ASN A 98 0.89 -20.04 -0.76
N GLY A 99 0.70 -18.87 -0.16
CA GLY A 99 0.71 -17.58 -0.85
C GLY A 99 -0.63 -17.17 -1.47
N TRP A 100 -1.64 -18.03 -1.44
CA TRP A 100 -2.96 -17.74 -2.01
C TRP A 100 -3.93 -17.26 -0.94
N GLY A 101 -4.72 -16.24 -1.30
CA GLY A 101 -5.89 -15.79 -0.55
C GLY A 101 -7.09 -15.65 -1.49
N ASP A 102 -8.19 -15.07 -0.98
CA ASP A 102 -9.45 -14.88 -1.70
C ASP A 102 -9.90 -16.12 -2.49
N ASN A 103 -9.99 -17.28 -1.82
CA ASN A 103 -10.36 -18.57 -2.43
C ASN A 103 -9.50 -18.98 -3.65
N GLY A 104 -8.23 -18.53 -3.70
CA GLY A 104 -7.31 -18.81 -4.80
C GLY A 104 -7.29 -17.78 -5.91
N ASN A 105 -8.02 -16.66 -5.76
CA ASN A 105 -8.11 -15.61 -6.77
C ASN A 105 -7.01 -14.56 -6.66
N ALA A 106 -6.38 -14.44 -5.48
CA ALA A 106 -5.35 -13.43 -5.21
C ALA A 106 -4.06 -14.06 -4.64
N PHE A 107 -2.92 -13.46 -5.00
CA PHE A 107 -1.60 -14.03 -4.72
C PHE A 107 -0.70 -13.06 -3.92
N GLY A 108 0.03 -13.62 -2.96
CA GLY A 108 1.13 -13.01 -2.22
C GLY A 108 0.77 -11.95 -1.20
N LEU A 109 1.80 -11.35 -0.59
CA LEU A 109 1.67 -10.43 0.55
C LEU A 109 0.74 -9.24 0.28
N MET A 110 0.72 -8.76 -0.97
CA MET A 110 -0.12 -7.66 -1.46
C MET A 110 -1.35 -8.12 -2.26
N GLN A 111 -1.66 -9.41 -2.29
CA GLN A 111 -2.89 -9.99 -2.88
C GLN A 111 -3.21 -9.51 -4.31
N LEU A 112 -2.27 -9.76 -5.23
CA LEU A 112 -2.46 -9.41 -6.65
C LEU A 112 -3.50 -10.33 -7.29
N CYS A 113 -4.48 -9.75 -7.98
CA CYS A 113 -5.55 -10.51 -8.63
C CYS A 113 -5.01 -11.39 -9.78
N TYR A 114 -5.41 -12.66 -9.80
CA TYR A 114 -4.86 -13.70 -10.68
C TYR A 114 -5.91 -14.54 -11.42
N ARG A 115 -7.02 -14.94 -10.78
CA ARG A 115 -8.10 -15.72 -11.42
C ARG A 115 -9.45 -15.12 -11.05
N GLN A 116 -10.12 -14.50 -12.02
CA GLN A 116 -11.46 -13.90 -11.86
C GLN A 116 -11.59 -12.90 -10.70
N CYS A 117 -11.09 -11.66 -10.88
CA CYS A 117 -11.78 -10.50 -10.32
C CYS A 117 -13.09 -10.26 -11.09
N ARG A 118 -14.01 -11.23 -11.04
CA ARG A 118 -15.41 -11.04 -11.46
C ARG A 118 -16.02 -10.14 -10.40
N ASP A 119 -16.32 -8.90 -10.77
CA ASP A 119 -17.39 -8.03 -10.22
C ASP A 119 -17.15 -6.54 -10.54
N LEU A 120 -16.05 -6.21 -11.21
CA LEU A 120 -15.86 -4.89 -11.83
C LEU A 120 -15.95 -5.07 -13.34
N GLY A 121 -17.02 -4.54 -13.95
CA GLY A 121 -17.43 -4.80 -15.33
C GLY A 121 -16.30 -4.79 -16.38
N ASP A 122 -16.60 -5.44 -17.51
CA ASP A 122 -15.75 -5.93 -18.62
C ASP A 122 -14.64 -5.05 -19.24
N VAL A 123 -14.22 -3.95 -18.61
CA VAL A 123 -13.15 -3.05 -19.08
C VAL A 123 -11.81 -3.24 -18.37
N ASP A 124 -11.72 -4.00 -17.28
CA ASP A 124 -10.46 -4.18 -16.56
C ASP A 124 -10.24 -5.64 -16.13
N LYS A 125 -9.81 -6.46 -17.10
CA LYS A 125 -9.27 -7.79 -16.84
C LYS A 125 -7.93 -7.63 -16.11
N ARG A 126 -7.97 -7.38 -14.79
CA ARG A 126 -6.83 -7.24 -13.85
C ARG A 126 -6.03 -8.54 -13.67
N PHE A 127 -5.66 -9.20 -14.76
CA PHE A 127 -4.81 -10.38 -14.74
C PHE A 127 -3.35 -9.94 -14.75
N HIS A 128 -2.66 -10.11 -13.62
CA HIS A 128 -1.24 -9.90 -13.55
C HIS A 128 -0.50 -11.24 -13.68
N LYS A 129 0.46 -11.33 -14.61
CA LYS A 129 1.41 -12.45 -14.63
C LYS A 129 2.21 -12.39 -13.34
N ILE A 130 2.05 -13.37 -12.46
CA ILE A 130 2.76 -13.43 -11.18
C ILE A 130 4.27 -13.50 -11.45
N SER A 131 5.02 -12.65 -10.75
CA SER A 131 6.48 -12.65 -10.73
C SER A 131 6.98 -12.98 -9.32
N GLY A 132 7.92 -13.92 -9.21
CA GLY A 132 8.56 -14.27 -7.94
C GLY A 132 7.71 -15.15 -7.01
N ALA A 133 8.21 -15.34 -5.80
CA ALA A 133 7.49 -16.06 -4.74
C ALA A 133 6.52 -15.11 -4.03
N TRP A 134 5.47 -15.66 -3.41
CA TRP A 134 4.37 -14.91 -2.78
C TRP A 134 4.81 -13.86 -1.73
N ASN A 135 6.01 -14.00 -1.20
CA ASN A 135 6.63 -13.15 -0.19
C ASN A 135 7.99 -12.56 -0.62
N SER A 136 8.33 -12.59 -1.92
CA SER A 136 9.62 -12.11 -2.42
C SER A 136 9.61 -10.62 -2.75
N GLU A 137 10.80 -10.08 -3.00
CA GLU A 137 10.97 -8.69 -3.41
C GLU A 137 10.33 -8.42 -4.77
N GLU A 138 10.39 -9.36 -5.71
CA GLU A 138 9.73 -9.25 -7.01
C GLU A 138 8.22 -9.12 -6.86
N HIS A 139 7.60 -9.87 -5.93
CA HIS A 139 6.17 -9.77 -5.65
C HIS A 139 5.78 -8.40 -5.07
N VAL A 140 6.54 -7.93 -4.07
CA VAL A 140 6.31 -6.60 -3.45
C VAL A 140 6.55 -5.47 -4.45
N THR A 141 7.55 -5.63 -5.34
CA THR A 141 7.80 -4.70 -6.45
C THR A 141 6.60 -4.64 -7.37
N GLN A 142 6.10 -5.79 -7.86
CA GLN A 142 4.94 -5.85 -8.75
C GLN A 142 3.68 -5.23 -8.11
N GLY A 143 3.42 -5.51 -6.83
CA GLY A 143 2.30 -4.89 -6.12
C GLY A 143 2.44 -3.38 -6.01
N THR A 144 3.65 -2.88 -5.80
CA THR A 144 3.93 -1.45 -5.75
C THR A 144 3.83 -0.77 -7.12
N GLU A 145 4.23 -1.45 -8.21
CA GLU A 145 4.03 -0.97 -9.59
C GLU A 145 2.53 -0.78 -9.91
N ILE A 146 1.70 -1.74 -9.50
CA ILE A 146 0.24 -1.65 -9.66
C ILE A 146 -0.30 -0.42 -8.90
N LEU A 147 0.12 -0.21 -7.64
CA LEU A 147 -0.27 0.96 -6.87
C LEU A 147 0.14 2.28 -7.54
N ILE A 148 1.36 2.36 -8.08
CA ILE A 148 1.83 3.53 -8.83
C ILE A 148 1.00 3.75 -10.10
N GLY A 149 0.63 2.69 -10.80
CA GLY A 149 -0.30 2.73 -11.92
C GLY A 149 -1.69 3.26 -11.54
N MET A 150 -2.18 2.88 -10.35
CA MET A 150 -3.43 3.42 -9.78
C MET A 150 -3.30 4.91 -9.49
N PHE A 151 -2.18 5.34 -8.90
CA PHE A 151 -1.90 6.76 -8.65
C PHE A 151 -1.93 7.57 -9.94
N ALA A 152 -1.23 7.12 -10.98
CA ALA A 152 -1.25 7.78 -12.29
C ALA A 152 -2.67 7.85 -12.89
N SER A 153 -3.46 6.80 -12.73
CA SER A 153 -4.84 6.74 -13.24
C SER A 153 -5.78 7.70 -12.50
N ILE A 154 -5.67 7.77 -11.18
CA ILE A 154 -6.43 8.71 -10.35
C ILE A 154 -6.02 10.15 -10.63
N LYS A 155 -4.72 10.42 -10.78
CA LYS A 155 -4.20 11.75 -11.13
C LYS A 155 -4.74 12.24 -12.47
N ARG A 156 -4.82 11.37 -13.49
CA ARG A 156 -5.46 11.70 -14.78
C ARG A 156 -6.96 11.94 -14.64
N LYS A 157 -7.65 11.13 -13.84
CA LYS A 157 -9.11 11.21 -13.63
C LYS A 157 -9.53 12.47 -12.87
N PHE A 158 -8.72 12.90 -11.91
CA PHE A 158 -9.01 14.03 -11.03
C PHE A 158 -7.83 15.03 -10.98
N PRO A 159 -7.55 15.77 -12.06
CA PRO A 159 -6.35 16.61 -12.15
C PRO A 159 -6.31 17.76 -11.14
N GLN A 160 -7.46 18.15 -10.58
CA GLN A 160 -7.57 19.24 -9.60
C GLN A 160 -7.36 18.80 -8.14
N TRP A 161 -7.22 17.50 -7.88
CA TRP A 161 -6.93 17.00 -6.54
C TRP A 161 -5.48 17.28 -6.16
N SER A 162 -5.24 17.47 -4.87
CA SER A 162 -3.90 17.48 -4.28
C SER A 162 -3.22 16.12 -4.42
N THR A 163 -1.89 16.09 -4.30
CA THR A 163 -1.11 14.85 -4.28
C THR A 163 -1.59 13.88 -3.19
N GLU A 164 -1.93 14.38 -2.00
CA GLU A 164 -2.47 13.57 -0.89
C GLU A 164 -3.83 12.96 -1.21
N GLN A 165 -4.70 13.69 -1.92
CA GLN A 165 -5.96 13.16 -2.41
C GLN A 165 -5.75 12.11 -3.51
N HIS A 166 -4.79 12.34 -4.43
CA HIS A 166 -4.40 11.32 -5.42
C HIS A 166 -3.88 10.05 -4.74
N LEU A 167 -3.06 10.17 -3.70
CA LEU A 167 -2.54 9.04 -2.93
C LEU A 167 -3.68 8.25 -2.29
N LYS A 168 -4.60 8.93 -1.60
CA LYS A 168 -5.77 8.29 -0.99
C LYS A 168 -6.64 7.58 -2.02
N GLY A 169 -6.90 8.23 -3.15
CA GLY A 169 -7.63 7.63 -4.26
C GLY A 169 -6.91 6.44 -4.89
N ALA A 170 -5.57 6.47 -5.00
CA ALA A 170 -4.77 5.37 -5.51
C ALA A 170 -4.90 4.12 -4.65
N VAL A 171 -4.88 4.28 -3.32
CA VAL A 171 -5.08 3.18 -2.38
C VAL A 171 -6.49 2.60 -2.50
N ALA A 172 -7.54 3.44 -2.62
CA ALA A 172 -8.89 2.94 -2.86
C ALA A 172 -9.01 2.20 -4.21
N ALA A 173 -8.38 2.74 -5.25
CA ALA A 173 -8.33 2.13 -6.58
C ALA A 173 -7.53 0.83 -6.62
N TYR A 174 -6.58 0.62 -5.72
CA TYR A 174 -5.88 -0.65 -5.60
C TYR A 174 -6.85 -1.80 -5.31
N ASN A 175 -7.79 -1.56 -4.40
CA ASN A 175 -8.86 -2.51 -4.08
C ASN A 175 -9.95 -2.57 -5.16
N ALA A 176 -10.53 -1.42 -5.50
CA ALA A 176 -11.77 -1.33 -6.25
C ALA A 176 -11.60 -0.89 -7.71
N GLY A 177 -10.38 -0.67 -8.19
CA GLY A 177 -10.11 -0.10 -9.51
C GLY A 177 -10.41 1.41 -9.60
N PRO A 178 -9.75 2.14 -10.53
CA PRO A 178 -9.89 3.60 -10.64
C PRO A 178 -11.30 4.04 -11.10
N GLY A 179 -12.07 3.15 -11.74
CA GLY A 179 -13.46 3.39 -12.12
C GLY A 179 -14.38 3.66 -10.92
N ASN A 180 -14.11 3.02 -9.78
CA ASN A 180 -14.93 3.11 -8.58
C ASN A 180 -14.62 4.27 -7.65
N VAL A 181 -13.48 4.94 -7.85
CA VAL A 181 -13.19 6.22 -7.20
C VAL A 181 -13.94 7.31 -7.94
N ILE A 182 -15.09 7.74 -7.40
CA ILE A 182 -16.00 8.70 -8.06
C ILE A 182 -15.95 10.11 -7.46
N SER A 183 -15.39 10.26 -6.26
CA SER A 183 -15.25 11.53 -5.56
C SER A 183 -14.15 11.44 -4.49
N ASN A 184 -13.93 12.51 -3.73
CA ASN A 184 -13.01 12.54 -2.59
C ASN A 184 -13.45 11.63 -1.42
N ASP A 185 -14.71 11.16 -1.40
CA ASP A 185 -15.12 10.03 -0.58
C ASP A 185 -14.76 8.71 -1.29
N VAL A 186 -13.45 8.43 -1.33
CA VAL A 186 -12.87 7.42 -2.22
C VAL A 186 -13.31 5.99 -1.89
N ASP A 187 -13.73 5.75 -0.64
CA ASP A 187 -13.98 4.40 -0.13
C ASP A 187 -15.42 3.94 -0.32
N VAL A 188 -16.35 4.79 -0.81
CA VAL A 188 -17.77 4.48 -0.97
C VAL A 188 -18.07 3.16 -1.70
N ARG A 189 -17.15 2.72 -2.59
CA ARG A 189 -17.24 1.49 -3.38
C ARG A 189 -16.11 0.47 -3.11
N THR A 190 -15.35 0.64 -2.04
CA THR A 190 -14.31 -0.31 -1.63
C THR A 190 -14.83 -1.39 -0.69
N THR A 191 -14.08 -2.49 -0.55
CA THR A 191 -14.37 -3.53 0.45
C THR A 191 -14.43 -2.93 1.85
N GLY A 192 -15.55 -3.15 2.56
CA GLY A 192 -15.76 -2.61 3.90
C GLY A 192 -16.10 -1.12 3.93
N LYS A 193 -16.10 -0.43 2.78
CA LYS A 193 -16.25 1.02 2.64
C LYS A 193 -15.24 1.82 3.46
N ASP A 194 -14.03 1.28 3.60
CA ASP A 194 -12.98 1.81 4.46
C ASP A 194 -11.57 1.50 4.00
N TYR A 195 -11.38 0.97 2.79
CA TYR A 195 -10.10 0.35 2.41
C TYR A 195 -8.95 1.35 2.49
N ALA A 196 -9.06 2.51 1.83
CA ALA A 196 -8.02 3.52 1.87
C ALA A 196 -7.87 4.14 3.26
N ASN A 197 -8.97 4.43 3.95
CA ASN A 197 -8.93 4.97 5.31
C ASN A 197 -8.19 4.01 6.27
N ASP A 198 -8.57 2.74 6.32
CA ASP A 198 -7.91 1.74 7.16
C ASP A 198 -6.43 1.58 6.78
N VAL A 199 -6.10 1.38 5.51
CA VAL A 199 -4.72 1.23 5.05
C VAL A 199 -3.86 2.43 5.44
N LEU A 200 -4.36 3.65 5.25
CA LEU A 200 -3.61 4.87 5.62
C LEU A 200 -3.41 4.99 7.13
N ALA A 201 -4.38 4.60 7.95
CA ALA A 201 -4.22 4.59 9.41
C ALA A 201 -3.18 3.54 9.85
N ARG A 202 -3.20 2.34 9.25
CA ARG A 202 -2.15 1.33 9.45
C ARG A 202 -0.78 1.82 8.99
N ALA A 203 -0.71 2.49 7.85
CA ALA A 203 0.53 3.06 7.33
C ALA A 203 1.13 4.10 8.29
N LYS A 204 0.31 5.02 8.83
CA LYS A 204 0.76 5.97 9.85
C LYS A 204 1.32 5.27 11.10
N PHE A 205 0.70 4.18 11.53
CA PHE A 205 1.24 3.35 12.61
C PHE A 205 2.64 2.79 12.25
N TYR A 206 2.81 2.20 11.07
CA TYR A 206 4.10 1.64 10.65
C TYR A 206 5.18 2.72 10.48
N LYS A 207 4.82 3.92 10.00
CA LYS A 207 5.70 5.09 9.91
C LYS A 207 6.32 5.41 11.26
N GLY A 208 5.50 5.42 12.32
CA GLY A 208 5.95 5.61 13.70
C GLY A 208 6.86 4.50 14.25
N ARG A 209 7.04 3.40 13.51
CA ARG A 209 7.92 2.25 13.86
C ARG A 209 9.12 2.09 12.92
N GLY A 210 9.39 3.11 12.10
CA GLY A 210 10.56 3.19 11.24
C GLY A 210 10.41 2.52 9.87
N TYR A 211 9.18 2.30 9.43
CA TYR A 211 8.90 2.03 8.02
C TYR A 211 8.82 3.33 7.22
#